data_AF-A0A7S2UA54-F1
#
_entry.id   AF-A0A7S2UA54-F1
#
_cell.length_a   1.000
_cell.length_b   1.000
_cell.length_c   1.000
_cell.angle_alpha   90.00
_cell.angle_beta   90.00
_cell.angle_gamma   90.00
#
_symmetry.space_group_name_H-M   'P 1'
#
loop_
_entity.id
_entity.type
_entity.pdbx_description
1 polymer ?
#
loop_
_entity_poly.entity_id
_entity_poly.type
_entity_poly.pdbx_seq_one_letter_code
_entity_poly.pdbx_strand_id
1 'polypeptide(L)'
;KQKSHFLSSSSIVLLASAVSFDPCFSDILATWSVGAATLALVPRAVLFAGNALLPALDTLRVTHILTTPTLWSLQENHNRKGDDGKVSLLSALQVIALGGEPIPRHLVQRWARHKHPNH
;
A
#
# COMPACT_ATOMS: atom_id res chain seq x y z
N LYS A 1 1.74 -14.19 15.19
CA LYS A 1 2.79 -14.54 14.21
C LYS A 1 2.53 -13.75 12.93
N GLN A 2 3.07 -12.52 12.86
CA GLN A 2 3.04 -11.70 11.63
C GLN A 2 3.84 -12.44 10.56
N LYS A 3 3.19 -12.82 9.47
CA LYS A 3 3.86 -13.38 8.30
C LYS A 3 4.70 -12.26 7.73
N SER A 4 6.02 -12.42 7.76
CA SER A 4 6.96 -11.61 6.99
C SER A 4 6.40 -11.47 5.59
N HIS A 5 5.89 -10.27 5.27
CA HIS A 5 5.44 -9.93 3.94
C HIS A 5 6.59 -10.21 2.96
N PHE A 6 6.26 -10.60 1.73
CA PHE A 6 7.13 -11.13 0.66
C PHE A 6 8.17 -10.09 0.18
N LEU A 7 8.95 -9.54 1.09
CA LEU A 7 9.97 -8.56 0.83
C LEU A 7 11.19 -9.26 0.26
N SER A 8 11.66 -8.74 -0.86
CA SER A 8 12.92 -9.06 -1.50
C SER A 8 13.82 -7.82 -1.49
N SER A 9 15.08 -8.00 -1.90
CA SER A 9 16.00 -6.90 -2.18
C SER A 9 15.51 -5.92 -3.27
N SER A 10 14.54 -6.32 -4.09
CA SER A 10 13.93 -5.45 -5.12
C SER A 10 12.63 -4.79 -4.66
N SER A 11 12.22 -5.00 -3.40
CA SER A 11 10.99 -4.43 -2.88
C SER A 11 11.15 -2.94 -2.59
N ILE A 12 10.18 -2.16 -3.06
CA ILE A 12 10.02 -0.74 -2.74
C ILE A 12 8.82 -0.61 -1.82
N VAL A 13 9.06 -0.15 -0.59
CA VAL A 13 8.08 -0.04 0.49
C VAL A 13 7.76 1.43 0.73
N LEU A 14 6.51 1.85 0.50
CA LEU A 14 6.07 3.20 0.82
C LEU A 14 5.47 3.24 2.23
N LEU A 15 6.02 4.10 3.09
CA LEU A 15 5.44 4.41 4.39
C LEU A 15 4.57 5.66 4.30
N ALA A 16 3.25 5.48 4.34
CA ALA A 16 2.27 6.57 4.22
C ALA A 16 1.59 6.94 5.56
N SER A 17 1.70 6.10 6.58
CA SER A 17 1.19 6.38 7.93
C SER A 17 2.11 7.34 8.70
N ALA A 18 1.54 8.10 9.65
CA ALA A 18 2.34 8.85 10.60
C ALA A 18 3.16 7.88 11.48
N VAL A 19 4.45 8.18 11.66
CA VAL A 19 5.44 7.38 12.40
C VAL A 19 5.11 7.26 13.91
N SER A 20 4.03 7.88 14.38
CA SER A 20 3.60 7.95 15.78
C SER A 20 2.77 6.76 16.27
N PHE A 21 2.46 5.77 15.42
CA PHE A 21 1.71 4.57 15.83
C PHE A 21 2.55 3.31 15.56
N ASP A 22 2.66 2.50 16.60
CA ASP A 22 3.56 1.36 16.81
C ASP A 22 3.84 0.38 15.63
N PRO A 23 2.91 0.05 14.70
CA PRO A 23 3.22 -0.91 13.63
C PRO A 23 4.31 -0.45 12.64
N CYS A 24 4.50 0.87 12.45
CA CYS A 24 5.49 1.41 11.49
C CYS A 24 6.93 0.96 11.80
N PHE A 25 7.31 0.80 13.07
CA PHE A 25 8.66 0.38 13.44
C PHE A 25 8.95 -1.06 13.03
N SER A 26 8.00 -1.97 13.24
CA SER A 26 8.18 -3.39 12.91
C SER A 26 8.41 -3.61 11.41
N ASP A 27 7.75 -2.83 10.56
CA ASP A 27 7.87 -2.93 9.10
C ASP A 27 9.08 -2.18 8.54
N ILE A 28 9.46 -1.04 9.14
CA ILE A 28 10.76 -0.41 8.85
C ILE A 28 11.89 -1.38 9.20
N LEU A 29 11.82 -2.00 10.38
CA LEU A 29 12.78 -3.01 10.82
C LEU A 29 12.74 -4.26 9.94
N ALA A 30 11.57 -4.71 9.48
CA ALA A 30 11.47 -5.83 8.53
C ALA A 30 12.09 -5.48 7.16
N THR A 31 11.84 -4.27 6.66
CA THR A 31 12.44 -3.75 5.42
C THR A 31 13.97 -3.68 5.54
N TRP A 32 14.48 -3.19 6.67
CA TRP A 32 15.91 -3.17 6.99
C TRP A 32 16.52 -4.57 7.20
N SER A 33 15.77 -5.49 7.82
CA SER A 33 16.24 -6.86 8.11
C SER A 33 16.42 -7.70 6.85
N VAL A 34 15.76 -7.34 5.74
CA VAL A 34 15.95 -7.96 4.41
C VAL A 34 17.23 -7.44 3.73
N GLY A 35 17.90 -6.43 4.30
CA GLY A 35 19.25 -6.00 3.91
C GLY A 35 19.37 -5.24 2.59
N ALA A 36 18.28 -5.10 1.82
CA ALA A 36 18.32 -4.45 0.50
C ALA A 36 16.98 -3.85 0.01
N ALA A 37 15.89 -3.92 0.77
CA ALA A 37 14.63 -3.32 0.35
C ALA A 37 14.68 -1.77 0.47
N THR A 38 14.10 -1.08 -0.50
CA THR A 38 14.08 0.40 -0.56
C THR A 38 12.88 0.94 0.22
N LEU A 39 13.11 1.88 1.14
CA LEU A 39 12.04 2.62 1.80
C LEU A 39 11.76 3.93 1.03
N ALA A 40 10.57 4.06 0.47
CA ALA A 40 10.09 5.28 -0.17
C ALA A 40 9.30 6.15 0.83
N LEU A 41 9.45 7.46 0.71
CA LEU A 41 8.68 8.47 1.43
C LEU A 41 8.14 9.48 0.40
N VAL A 42 6.91 9.92 0.58
CA VAL A 42 6.31 10.98 -0.25
C VAL A 42 5.80 12.12 0.64
N PRO A 43 5.77 13.37 0.14
CA PRO A 43 5.24 14.49 0.89
C PRO A 43 3.81 14.24 1.38
N ARG A 44 3.46 14.72 2.58
CA ARG A 44 2.09 14.56 3.11
C ARG A 44 1.03 15.13 2.17
N ALA A 45 1.34 16.23 1.47
CA ALA A 45 0.46 16.81 0.46
C ALA A 45 0.06 15.79 -0.64
N VAL A 46 0.98 14.90 -1.04
CA VAL A 46 0.72 13.83 -2.02
C VAL A 46 -0.14 12.71 -1.41
N LEU A 47 0.09 12.37 -0.14
CA LEU A 47 -0.68 11.34 0.56
C LEU A 47 -2.16 11.71 0.69
N PHE A 48 -2.43 12.95 1.10
CA PHE A 48 -3.80 13.43 1.36
C PHE A 48 -4.49 13.98 0.11
N ALA A 49 -3.75 14.24 -0.97
CA ALA A 49 -4.33 14.51 -2.26
C ALA A 49 -4.90 13.21 -2.84
N GLY A 50 -6.22 13.05 -2.81
CA GLY A 50 -6.95 11.86 -3.24
C GLY A 50 -6.76 11.44 -4.71
N ASN A 51 -5.95 12.17 -5.48
CA ASN A 51 -5.59 11.87 -6.87
C ASN A 51 -4.07 11.72 -7.10
N ALA A 52 -3.22 11.98 -6.12
CA ALA A 52 -1.76 12.04 -6.31
C ALA A 52 -1.03 10.78 -5.81
N LEU A 53 -1.63 10.03 -4.88
CA LEU A 53 -1.00 8.83 -4.32
C LEU A 53 -0.87 7.70 -5.36
N LEU A 54 -1.92 7.36 -6.11
CA LEU A 54 -1.85 6.28 -7.11
C LEU A 54 -0.78 6.53 -8.19
N PRO A 55 -0.68 7.73 -8.82
CA PRO A 55 0.42 8.03 -9.74
C PRO A 55 1.80 7.97 -9.10
N ALA A 56 1.92 8.39 -7.83
CA ALA A 56 3.18 8.31 -7.09
C ALA A 56 3.60 6.84 -6.86
N LEU A 57 2.66 5.95 -6.54
CA LEU A 57 2.93 4.52 -6.39
C LEU A 57 3.47 3.91 -7.69
N ASP A 58 2.89 4.27 -8.84
CA ASP A 58 3.33 3.77 -10.14
C ASP A 58 4.72 4.31 -10.52
N THR A 59 4.90 5.63 -10.39
CA THR A 59 6.18 6.32 -10.71
C THR A 59 7.32 5.74 -9.89
N LEU A 60 7.09 5.49 -8.61
CA LEU A 60 8.07 4.92 -7.68
C LEU A 60 8.13 3.39 -7.76
N ARG A 61 7.32 2.75 -8.61
CA ARG A 61 7.20 1.28 -8.73
C ARG A 61 7.01 0.60 -7.36
N VAL A 62 6.19 1.21 -6.50
CA VAL A 62 5.97 0.73 -5.14
C VAL A 62 5.36 -0.66 -5.17
N THR A 63 6.00 -1.57 -4.44
CA THR A 63 5.58 -2.97 -4.32
C THR A 63 4.73 -3.21 -3.07
N HIS A 64 5.00 -2.46 -2.01
CA HIS A 64 4.35 -2.60 -0.71
C HIS A 64 4.00 -1.20 -0.19
N ILE A 65 2.76 -0.97 0.23
CA ILE A 65 2.37 0.26 0.92
C ILE A 65 1.86 -0.06 2.32
N LEU A 66 2.26 0.76 3.29
CA LEU A 66 1.75 0.74 4.65
C LEU A 66 1.02 2.04 4.93
N THR A 67 -0.25 1.94 5.26
CA THR A 67 -1.13 3.10 5.38
C THR A 67 -2.31 2.82 6.31
N THR A 68 -3.06 3.86 6.66
CA THR A 68 -4.32 3.67 7.39
C THR A 68 -5.47 3.41 6.40
N PRO A 69 -6.52 2.68 6.82
CA PRO A 69 -7.75 2.54 6.04
C PRO A 69 -8.30 3.89 5.57
N THR A 70 -8.35 4.90 6.44
CA THR A 70 -8.85 6.24 6.10
C THR A 70 -8.07 6.87 4.93
N LEU A 71 -6.74 6.80 4.97
CA LEU A 71 -5.89 7.36 3.93
C LEU A 71 -6.04 6.60 2.60
N TRP A 72 -6.15 5.27 2.66
CA TRP A 72 -6.36 4.45 1.48
C TRP A 72 -7.74 4.66 0.83
N SER A 73 -8.79 4.88 1.62
CA SER A 73 -10.15 5.15 1.11
C SER A 73 -10.23 6.43 0.28
N LEU A 74 -9.34 7.40 0.47
CA LEU A 74 -9.30 8.60 -0.39
C LEU A 74 -9.11 8.25 -1.88
N GLN A 75 -8.44 7.14 -2.16
CA GLN A 75 -8.15 6.68 -3.52
C GLN A 75 -9.37 6.02 -4.20
N GLU A 76 -10.42 5.68 -3.45
CA GLU A 76 -11.61 5.01 -3.98
C GLU A 76 -12.50 5.93 -4.84
N ASN A 77 -12.45 7.24 -4.55
CA ASN A 77 -13.25 8.26 -5.24
C ASN A 77 -12.73 8.56 -6.65
N HIS A 78 -11.41 8.52 -6.85
CA HIS A 78 -10.78 8.72 -8.16
C HIS A 78 -11.12 7.60 -9.15
N ASN A 79 -11.29 6.40 -8.62
CA ASN A 79 -11.35 5.16 -9.36
C ASN A 79 -12.81 4.73 -9.66
N ARG A 80 -13.73 5.70 -9.72
CA ARG A 80 -15.19 5.52 -9.93
C ARG A 80 -15.65 5.93 -11.33
N LYS A 81 -14.77 6.55 -12.14
CA LYS A 81 -15.00 6.81 -13.57
C LYS A 81 -14.53 5.62 -14.40
N GLY A 82 -15.39 4.60 -14.50
CA GLY A 82 -15.44 3.63 -15.61
C GLY A 82 -14.14 3.03 -16.15
N ASP A 83 -13.20 2.61 -15.30
CA ASP A 83 -11.87 2.22 -15.76
C ASP A 83 -11.54 0.75 -15.47
N ASP A 84 -11.45 -0.04 -16.55
CA ASP A 84 -10.69 -1.30 -16.63
C ASP A 84 -9.19 -1.10 -16.28
N GLY A 85 -8.72 0.16 -16.20
CA GLY A 85 -7.35 0.57 -15.86
C GLY A 85 -6.95 0.49 -14.38
N LYS A 86 -7.79 -0.08 -13.51
CA LYS A 86 -7.38 -0.52 -12.14
C LYS A 86 -6.13 -1.40 -12.15
N VAL A 87 -5.93 -2.16 -13.23
CA VAL A 87 -4.85 -3.15 -13.39
C VAL A 87 -3.56 -2.51 -13.92
N SER A 88 -3.64 -1.43 -14.70
CA SER A 88 -2.45 -0.88 -15.37
C SER A 88 -1.59 -0.03 -14.43
N LEU A 89 -2.20 0.86 -13.65
CA LEU A 89 -1.49 1.84 -12.80
C LEU A 89 -0.85 1.23 -11.53
N LEU A 90 -1.22 0.00 -11.16
CA LEU A 90 -0.70 -0.67 -9.96
C LEU A 90 0.03 -1.97 -10.32
N SER A 91 0.62 -2.03 -11.52
CA SER A 91 1.28 -3.22 -12.04
C SER A 91 2.38 -3.76 -11.11
N ALA A 92 3.06 -2.87 -10.37
CA ALA A 92 4.11 -3.25 -9.42
C ALA A 92 3.59 -3.54 -8.01
N LEU A 93 2.38 -3.09 -7.65
CA LEU A 93 1.89 -3.15 -6.27
C LEU A 93 1.42 -4.57 -5.92
N GLN A 94 2.07 -5.15 -4.92
CA GLN A 94 1.85 -6.52 -4.46
C GLN A 94 1.07 -6.57 -3.15
N VAL A 95 1.34 -5.64 -2.24
CA VAL A 95 0.79 -5.65 -0.88
C VAL A 95 0.29 -4.27 -0.48
N ILE A 96 -0.93 -4.24 0.06
CA ILE A 96 -1.52 -3.10 0.76
C ILE A 96 -1.69 -3.53 2.22
N ALA A 97 -0.85 -3.01 3.11
CA ALA A 97 -0.95 -3.23 4.54
C ALA A 97 -1.72 -2.08 5.18
N LEU A 98 -2.84 -2.41 5.81
CA LEU A 98 -3.73 -1.45 6.47
C LEU A 98 -3.68 -1.68 7.97
N GLY A 99 -3.42 -0.61 8.73
CA GLY A 99 -3.30 -0.70 10.18
C GLY A 99 -3.61 0.62 10.87
N GLY A 100 -3.65 0.58 12.20
CA GLY A 100 -3.90 1.75 13.06
C GLY A 100 -5.39 2.12 13.22
N GLU A 101 -6.28 1.60 12.38
CA GLU A 101 -7.73 1.85 12.44
C GLU A 101 -8.51 0.57 12.08
N PRO A 102 -9.78 0.44 12.50
CA PRO A 102 -10.66 -0.62 12.01
C PRO A 102 -10.77 -0.59 10.47
N ILE A 103 -10.51 -1.73 9.82
CA ILE A 103 -10.54 -1.84 8.36
C ILE A 103 -12.00 -1.94 7.88
N PRO A 104 -12.52 -0.99 7.07
CA PRO A 104 -13.88 -1.06 6.54
C PRO A 104 -14.07 -2.23 5.58
N ARG A 105 -15.24 -2.88 5.63
CA ARG A 105 -15.56 -4.04 4.78
C ARG A 105 -15.49 -3.73 3.28
N HIS A 106 -15.93 -2.54 2.87
CA HIS A 106 -15.93 -2.13 1.46
C HIS A 106 -14.51 -2.10 0.87
N LEU A 107 -13.54 -1.69 1.70
CA LEU A 107 -12.14 -1.61 1.31
C LEU A 107 -11.55 -3.00 1.07
N VAL A 108 -11.86 -3.96 1.96
CA VAL A 108 -11.50 -5.37 1.77
C VAL A 108 -12.16 -5.92 0.50
N GLN A 109 -13.46 -5.72 0.31
CA GLN A 109 -14.17 -6.22 -0.88
C GLN A 109 -13.57 -5.67 -2.19
N ARG A 110 -13.13 -4.41 -2.17
CA ARG A 110 -12.60 -3.71 -3.34
C ARG A 110 -11.16 -4.09 -3.70
N TRP A 111 -10.33 -4.38 -2.70
CA TRP A 111 -8.87 -4.51 -2.84
C TRP A 111 -8.33 -5.89 -2.48
N ALA A 112 -9.12 -6.75 -1.84
CA ALA A 112 -8.75 -8.14 -1.66
C ALA A 112 -8.74 -8.82 -3.03
N ARG A 113 -7.61 -9.45 -3.36
CA ARG A 113 -7.57 -10.41 -4.46
C ARG A 113 -8.55 -11.52 -4.12
N HIS A 114 -9.59 -11.68 -4.94
CA HIS A 114 -10.42 -12.88 -4.85
C HIS A 114 -9.52 -14.05 -5.21
N LYS A 115 -9.17 -14.90 -4.24
CA LYS A 115 -8.67 -16.22 -4.59
C LYS A 115 -9.81 -16.93 -5.28
N HIS A 116 -9.69 -17.17 -6.58
CA HIS A 116 -10.49 -18.24 -7.18
C HIS A 116 -10.13 -19.53 -6.44
N PRO A 117 -11.12 -20.27 -5.89
CA PRO A 117 -10.86 -21.64 -5.47
C PRO A 117 -10.48 -22.42 -6.74
N ASN A 118 -9.33 -23.12 -6.68
CA ASN A 118 -8.71 -23.92 -7.74
C ASN A 118 -7.64 -23.17 -8.56
N HIS A 119 -6.41 -23.15 -8.03
CA HIS A 119 -5.21 -23.73 -8.64
C HIS A 119 -4.00 -23.53 -7.72
#